data_AF-A0A3N9UZ28-F1
#
_entry.id   AF-A0A3N9UZ28-F1
#
_cell.length_a   1.000
_cell.length_b   1.000
_cell.length_c   1.000
_cell.angle_alpha   90.00
_cell.angle_beta   90.00
_cell.angle_gamma   90.00
#
_symmetry.space_group_name_H-M   'P 1'
#
loop_
_entity.id
_entity.type
_entity.pdbx_description
1 polymer ?
#
loop_
_entity_poly.entity_id
_entity_poly.type
_entity_poly.pdbx_seq_one_letter_code
_entity_poly.pdbx_strand_id
1 'polypeptide(L)'
;MLLWPRDKRLLNPSTTTSQEGGAVSEARPFGRVSEAVREISNPIIIMSENILIPLNFLDLENSKMIRLANAELNVSSEFIDVYDKIIKSQYPNYQIPKFSLCTPKVENEKPRRTLDRILEIFKLFKEGLVLSNFIVYGEFSDIDKLKFDFLPHYTHYVDGNRSPPGYIISSNEEKPFIGFWSEFKDLPFENFAVYKFHLADFEPFSKDTMTNYVESLEYLFVPDSSDGEIAYKFRTRGTLILGRDKNMDERKKIYKNLHNSYNLRSAIVHGNIEKEKKLLNGKNWEDFHSFLRIYVRESIKFFFRKNCLDDNQKRKELIENMTIFKCNIEK
;
A
#
# COMPACT_ATOMS: atom_id res chain seq x y z
N MET A 1 -25.04 -15.37 -7.15
CA MET A 1 -24.39 -14.04 -7.12
C MET A 1 -24.68 -13.45 -5.75
N LEU A 2 -23.84 -13.74 -4.76
CA LEU A 2 -24.01 -13.23 -3.40
C LEU A 2 -23.45 -11.80 -3.38
N LEU A 3 -24.35 -10.82 -3.45
CA LEU A 3 -24.05 -9.43 -3.17
C LEU A 3 -23.68 -9.35 -1.68
N TRP A 4 -22.42 -9.01 -1.40
CA TRP A 4 -22.01 -8.60 -0.05
C TRP A 4 -22.87 -7.41 0.39
N PRO A 5 -23.41 -7.36 1.63
CA PRO A 5 -24.23 -6.25 2.06
C PRO A 5 -23.36 -4.98 2.09
N ARG A 6 -23.71 -3.98 1.26
CA ARG A 6 -23.17 -2.63 1.40
C ARG A 6 -23.75 -2.02 2.66
N ASP A 7 -22.98 -2.05 3.74
CA ASP A 7 -23.32 -1.31 4.94
C ASP A 7 -23.21 0.19 4.65
N LYS A 8 -24.37 0.85 4.49
CA LYS A 8 -24.49 2.28 4.11
C LYS A 8 -24.34 3.23 5.29
N ARG A 9 -23.57 2.89 6.33
CA ARG A 9 -23.48 3.71 7.55
C ARG A 9 -22.05 4.02 7.97
N LEU A 10 -21.39 4.90 7.22
CA LEU A 10 -20.36 5.83 7.71
C LEU A 10 -20.51 7.10 6.87
N LEU A 11 -21.49 7.95 7.21
CA LEU A 11 -21.31 9.26 7.88
C LEU A 11 -20.49 10.27 7.05
N ASN A 12 -21.23 11.03 6.22
CA ASN A 12 -20.82 12.35 5.74
C ASN A 12 -20.94 13.35 6.91
N PRO A 13 -19.93 14.17 7.22
CA PRO A 13 -20.15 15.39 7.97
C PRO A 13 -20.79 16.44 7.07
N SER A 14 -21.96 16.90 7.50
CA SER A 14 -22.71 18.02 6.94
C SER A 14 -21.89 19.31 6.95
N THR A 15 -21.63 19.88 5.77
CA THR A 15 -21.17 21.25 5.62
C THR A 15 -22.36 22.20 5.73
N THR A 16 -22.43 22.93 6.83
CA THR A 16 -23.29 24.11 7.00
C THR A 16 -22.78 25.24 6.11
N THR A 17 -23.60 25.65 5.14
CA THR A 17 -23.45 26.87 4.35
C THR A 17 -23.97 28.06 5.15
N SER A 18 -23.08 28.99 5.51
CA SER A 18 -23.43 30.37 5.85
C SER A 18 -23.18 31.26 4.64
N GLN A 19 -24.24 31.94 4.20
CA GLN A 19 -24.20 33.06 3.27
C GLN A 19 -23.79 34.31 4.04
N GLU A 20 -22.80 35.05 3.55
CA GLU A 20 -22.75 36.51 3.68
C GLU A 20 -22.06 37.10 2.43
N GLY A 21 -22.69 38.13 1.87
CA GLY A 21 -22.23 38.84 0.68
C GLY A 21 -21.24 39.97 1.01
N GLY A 22 -20.64 40.54 -0.03
CA GLY A 22 -19.83 41.75 0.10
C GLY A 22 -19.14 42.13 -1.20
N ALA A 23 -19.38 43.36 -1.65
CA ALA A 23 -19.02 43.92 -2.95
C ALA A 23 -17.51 44.19 -3.18
N VAL A 24 -17.15 44.09 -4.47
CA VAL A 24 -16.28 44.98 -5.28
C VAL A 24 -15.44 46.03 -4.55
N SER A 25 -14.10 46.01 -4.71
CA SER A 25 -13.33 47.18 -5.17
C SER A 25 -11.82 46.90 -5.39
N GLU A 26 -11.33 47.44 -6.51
CA GLU A 26 -10.01 48.03 -6.77
C GLU A 26 -8.73 47.17 -6.78
N ALA A 27 -8.19 47.04 -8.00
CA ALA A 27 -6.80 46.69 -8.28
C ALA A 27 -5.86 47.88 -8.04
N ARG A 28 -4.75 47.64 -7.33
CA ARG A 28 -3.58 48.54 -7.23
C ARG A 28 -2.28 47.72 -7.14
N PRO A 29 -1.12 48.33 -7.47
CA PRO A 29 -0.07 47.70 -8.25
C PRO A 29 1.02 47.02 -7.42
N PHE A 30 1.76 46.14 -8.11
CA PHE A 30 2.97 45.44 -7.69
C PHE A 30 3.96 46.31 -6.92
N GLY A 31 4.04 46.08 -5.60
CA GLY A 31 5.15 46.49 -4.74
C GLY A 31 6.21 45.39 -4.67
N ARG A 32 7.47 45.78 -4.87
CA ARG A 32 8.66 44.93 -4.69
C ARG A 32 8.72 44.41 -3.26
N VAL A 33 8.74 43.08 -3.09
CA VAL A 33 9.06 42.45 -1.81
C VAL A 33 10.57 42.26 -1.74
N SER A 34 11.18 42.96 -0.79
CA SER A 34 12.56 42.77 -0.36
C SER A 34 12.74 41.36 0.23
N GLU A 35 13.79 40.66 -0.19
CA GLU A 35 14.30 39.43 0.44
C GLU A 35 14.63 39.70 1.91
N ALA A 36 13.68 39.39 2.78
CA ALA A 36 13.95 39.17 4.20
C ALA A 36 14.32 37.69 4.37
N VAL A 37 15.60 37.44 4.63
CA VAL A 37 16.09 36.16 5.14
C VAL A 37 15.38 35.91 6.47
N ARG A 38 14.31 35.11 6.43
CA ARG A 38 13.70 34.56 7.64
C ARG A 38 14.64 33.46 8.13
N GLU A 39 15.35 33.74 9.22
CA GLU A 39 15.83 32.68 10.10
C GLU A 39 14.63 31.81 10.47
N ILE A 40 14.59 30.60 9.89
CA ILE A 40 13.66 29.56 10.31
C ILE A 40 14.18 29.12 11.68
N SER A 41 13.71 29.78 12.73
CA SER A 41 13.75 29.23 14.08
C SER A 41 13.03 27.88 14.01
N ASN A 42 13.78 26.78 14.13
CA ASN A 42 13.22 25.44 14.20
C ASN A 42 12.07 25.47 15.22
N PRO A 43 10.83 25.17 14.81
CA PRO A 43 9.73 25.14 15.76
C PRO A 43 10.11 24.18 16.87
N ILE A 44 9.93 24.63 18.11
CA ILE A 44 10.03 23.77 19.30
C ILE A 44 9.15 22.56 19.01
N ILE A 45 9.78 21.40 18.77
CA ILE A 45 9.09 20.15 18.53
C ILE A 45 8.38 19.84 19.85
N ILE A 46 7.10 20.20 19.91
CA ILE A 46 6.20 19.79 20.98
C ILE A 46 6.30 18.27 21.04
N MET A 47 6.55 17.76 22.25
CA MET A 47 6.81 16.36 22.55
C MET A 47 5.75 15.44 21.93
N SER A 48 5.96 15.04 20.67
CA SER A 48 5.05 14.15 19.97
C SER A 48 5.35 12.73 20.41
N GLU A 49 4.32 11.99 20.79
CA GLU A 49 4.44 10.54 20.93
C GLU A 49 5.05 9.97 19.65
N ASN A 50 6.03 9.09 19.78
CA ASN A 50 6.65 8.40 18.64
C ASN A 50 6.12 6.97 18.56
N ILE A 51 6.20 6.41 17.36
CA ILE A 51 5.95 5.01 17.06
C ILE A 51 7.26 4.41 16.58
N LEU A 52 7.66 3.29 17.17
CA LEU A 52 8.79 2.46 16.77
C LEU A 52 8.28 1.11 16.29
N ILE A 53 8.70 0.74 15.09
CA ILE A 53 8.29 -0.49 14.43
C ILE A 53 9.53 -1.31 14.09
N PRO A 54 9.80 -2.43 14.77
CA PRO A 54 10.85 -3.36 14.36
C PRO A 54 10.47 -4.02 13.04
N LEU A 55 11.36 -3.98 12.04
CA LEU A 55 11.09 -4.47 10.69
C LEU A 55 11.89 -5.75 10.42
N ASN A 56 11.19 -6.88 10.44
CA ASN A 56 11.74 -8.19 10.09
C ASN A 56 12.02 -8.28 8.59
N PHE A 57 13.06 -9.05 8.25
CA PHE A 57 13.50 -9.32 6.87
C PHE A 57 13.98 -8.09 6.09
N LEU A 58 14.09 -6.91 6.72
CA LEU A 58 14.66 -5.72 6.11
C LEU A 58 16.18 -5.70 6.30
N ASP A 59 16.91 -5.38 5.24
CA ASP A 59 18.32 -5.03 5.29
C ASP A 59 18.62 -3.75 4.48
N LEU A 60 19.62 -3.01 4.91
CA LEU A 60 20.22 -1.88 4.21
C LEU A 60 21.66 -2.25 3.87
N GLU A 61 21.97 -2.35 2.58
CA GLU A 61 23.23 -2.93 2.10
C GLU A 61 24.47 -2.23 2.68
N ASN A 62 24.51 -0.89 2.62
CA ASN A 62 25.66 -0.09 3.07
C ASN A 62 25.30 1.01 4.05
N SER A 63 24.02 1.23 4.32
CA SER A 63 23.53 2.29 5.21
C SER A 63 23.15 1.77 6.58
N LYS A 64 23.48 2.55 7.61
CA LYS A 64 23.00 2.32 8.97
C LYS A 64 21.67 3.04 9.24
N MET A 65 21.40 4.09 8.48
CA MET A 65 20.25 4.97 8.63
C MET A 65 19.75 5.39 7.24
N ILE A 66 18.43 5.48 7.08
CA ILE A 66 17.80 6.27 6.00
C ILE A 66 16.82 7.25 6.64
N ARG A 67 17.02 8.55 6.37
CA ARG A 67 16.05 9.60 6.74
C ARG A 67 14.95 9.67 5.70
N LEU A 68 13.72 9.51 6.15
CA LEU A 68 12.51 9.60 5.36
C LEU A 68 11.77 10.90 5.75
N ALA A 69 10.85 11.38 4.91
CA ALA A 69 10.23 12.70 5.07
C ALA A 69 9.79 13.02 6.52
N ASN A 70 9.06 12.10 7.15
CA ASN A 70 8.57 12.21 8.52
C ASN A 70 8.96 10.99 9.37
N ALA A 71 9.93 10.19 8.95
CA ALA A 71 10.28 8.94 9.61
C ALA A 71 11.79 8.69 9.49
N GLU A 72 12.31 7.81 10.31
CA GLU A 72 13.72 7.43 10.28
C GLU A 72 13.84 5.92 10.38
N LEU A 73 14.55 5.32 9.42
CA LEU A 73 14.86 3.90 9.42
C LEU A 73 16.28 3.72 9.95
N ASN A 74 16.43 3.07 11.10
CA ASN A 74 17.69 2.94 11.83
C ASN A 74 18.00 1.50 12.23
N VAL A 75 19.26 1.25 12.58
CA VAL A 75 19.66 -0.01 13.23
C VAL A 75 18.97 -0.11 14.59
N SER A 76 18.30 -1.24 14.85
CA SER A 76 17.52 -1.45 16.07
C SER A 76 18.34 -1.40 17.36
N SER A 77 19.67 -1.55 17.28
CA SER A 77 20.57 -1.40 18.43
C SER A 77 20.50 -0.01 19.07
N GLU A 78 20.07 1.00 18.33
CA GLU A 78 19.83 2.35 18.87
C GLU A 78 18.63 2.42 19.83
N PHE A 79 17.78 1.39 19.83
CA PHE A 79 16.60 1.27 20.69
C PHE A 79 16.68 0.05 21.61
N ILE A 80 17.90 -0.48 21.84
CA ILE A 80 18.08 -1.73 22.58
C ILE A 80 17.48 -1.66 23.99
N ASP A 81 17.62 -0.52 24.66
CA ASP A 81 17.07 -0.33 26.02
C ASP A 81 15.54 -0.42 26.04
N VAL A 82 14.88 0.11 25.01
CA VAL A 82 13.42 0.02 24.83
C VAL A 82 13.01 -1.44 24.64
N TYR A 83 13.73 -2.16 23.77
CA TYR A 83 13.44 -3.56 23.48
C TYR A 83 13.69 -4.49 24.67
N ASP A 84 14.79 -4.28 25.38
CA ASP A 84 15.18 -5.11 26.52
C ASP A 84 14.20 -4.93 27.68
N LYS A 85 13.75 -3.70 27.95
CA LYS A 85 12.80 -3.44 29.03
C LYS A 85 11.38 -3.92 28.70
N ILE A 86 10.89 -3.68 27.48
CA ILE A 86 9.48 -3.93 27.15
C ILE A 86 9.29 -5.32 26.53
N ILE A 87 10.08 -5.66 25.52
CA ILE A 87 9.85 -6.88 24.75
C ILE A 87 10.49 -8.09 25.43
N LYS A 88 11.76 -8.03 25.84
CA LYS A 88 12.42 -9.20 26.44
C LYS A 88 11.84 -9.60 27.79
N SER A 89 11.27 -8.66 28.56
CA SER A 89 10.59 -8.97 29.82
C SER A 89 9.36 -9.85 29.63
N GLN A 90 8.69 -9.74 28.48
CA GLN A 90 7.49 -10.53 28.15
C GLN A 90 7.75 -11.67 27.17
N TYR A 91 8.75 -11.50 26.30
CA TYR A 91 9.15 -12.43 25.26
C TYR A 91 10.68 -12.61 25.27
N PRO A 92 11.24 -13.36 26.24
CA PRO A 92 12.69 -13.49 26.41
C PRO A 92 13.43 -14.03 25.18
N ASN A 93 12.73 -14.81 24.36
CA ASN A 93 13.27 -15.44 23.15
C ASN A 93 13.03 -14.60 21.88
N TYR A 94 12.44 -13.41 22.00
CA TYR A 94 12.21 -12.56 20.83
C TYR A 94 13.53 -12.05 20.27
N GLN A 95 13.78 -12.33 18.99
CA GLN A 95 14.92 -11.81 18.26
C GLN A 95 14.56 -10.43 17.72
N ILE A 96 15.23 -9.40 18.24
CA ILE A 96 15.04 -8.03 17.79
C ILE A 96 15.53 -7.94 16.33
N PRO A 97 14.70 -7.46 15.39
CA PRO A 97 15.11 -7.30 14.00
C PRO A 97 16.30 -6.34 13.85
N LYS A 98 17.06 -6.46 12.76
CA LYS A 98 18.24 -5.60 12.53
C LYS A 98 17.89 -4.12 12.40
N PHE A 99 16.74 -3.80 11.80
CA PHE A 99 16.29 -2.43 11.58
C PHE A 99 14.94 -2.14 12.20
N SER A 100 14.74 -0.89 12.59
CA SER A 100 13.50 -0.36 13.12
C SER A 100 13.18 0.97 12.46
N LEU A 101 11.90 1.25 12.27
CA LEU A 101 11.43 2.53 11.78
C LEU A 101 10.79 3.33 12.91
N CYS A 102 11.26 4.54 13.12
CA CYS A 102 10.72 5.51 14.06
C CYS A 102 9.96 6.60 13.30
N THR A 103 8.74 6.91 13.71
CA THR A 103 7.92 7.98 13.13
C THR A 103 7.11 8.68 14.21
N PRO A 104 6.81 9.98 14.09
CA PRO A 104 5.83 10.63 14.94
C PRO A 104 4.48 9.92 14.81
N LYS A 105 3.79 9.79 15.94
CA LYS A 105 2.41 9.33 15.96
C LYS A 105 1.50 10.40 15.36
N VAL A 106 0.64 10.00 14.44
CA VAL A 106 -0.40 10.89 13.90
C VAL A 106 -1.54 10.99 14.92
N GLU A 107 -1.98 12.21 15.19
CA GLU A 107 -3.07 12.48 16.13
C GLU A 107 -4.33 11.71 15.70
N ASN A 108 -4.99 11.05 16.67
CA ASN A 108 -6.19 10.23 16.46
C ASN A 108 -6.01 8.98 15.57
N GLU A 109 -4.81 8.70 15.06
CA GLU A 109 -4.51 7.47 14.34
C GLU A 109 -4.15 6.35 15.33
N LYS A 110 -4.74 5.15 15.14
CA LYS A 110 -4.34 3.97 15.91
C LYS A 110 -2.93 3.53 15.48
N PRO A 111 -2.01 3.15 16.39
CA PRO A 111 -0.65 2.74 16.03
C PRO A 111 -0.60 1.65 14.95
N ARG A 112 -1.54 0.69 14.99
CA ARG A 112 -1.70 -0.34 13.95
C ARG A 112 -1.86 0.23 12.54
N ARG A 113 -2.57 1.34 12.36
CA ARG A 113 -2.73 1.96 11.04
C ARG A 113 -1.39 2.47 10.52
N THR A 114 -0.57 3.04 11.39
CA THR A 114 0.78 3.49 11.01
C THR A 114 1.65 2.32 10.57
N LEU A 115 1.56 1.17 11.25
CA LEU A 115 2.21 -0.06 10.79
C LEU A 115 1.75 -0.48 9.38
N ASP A 116 0.44 -0.55 9.15
CA ASP A 116 -0.12 -0.94 7.85
C ASP A 116 0.45 -0.07 6.73
N ARG A 117 0.40 1.26 6.91
CA ARG A 117 0.94 2.24 5.97
C ARG A 117 2.39 1.99 5.60
N ILE A 118 3.22 1.76 6.62
CA ILE A 118 4.65 1.53 6.46
C ILE A 118 4.88 0.27 5.63
N LEU A 119 4.24 -0.84 6.01
CA LEU A 119 4.38 -2.11 5.29
C LEU A 119 3.86 -2.01 3.85
N GLU A 120 2.75 -1.30 3.63
CA GLU A 120 2.18 -1.04 2.31
C GLU A 120 3.13 -0.24 1.41
N ILE A 121 3.80 0.80 1.94
CA ILE A 121 4.80 1.58 1.18
C ILE A 121 5.99 0.68 0.77
N PHE A 122 6.55 -0.12 1.69
CA PHE A 122 7.62 -1.07 1.34
C PHE A 122 7.17 -2.06 0.27
N LYS A 123 5.98 -2.63 0.43
CA LYS A 123 5.39 -3.60 -0.51
C LYS A 123 5.13 -2.98 -1.88
N LEU A 124 4.74 -1.70 -1.92
CA LEU A 124 4.53 -0.96 -3.16
C LEU A 124 5.85 -0.61 -3.83
N PHE A 125 6.89 -0.23 -3.10
CA PHE A 125 8.17 0.18 -3.70
C PHE A 125 8.72 -0.91 -4.63
N LYS A 126 8.91 -2.14 -4.11
CA LYS A 126 9.44 -3.27 -4.88
C LYS A 126 9.03 -4.63 -4.33
N GLU A 127 9.53 -5.70 -4.96
CA GLU A 127 9.37 -7.07 -4.48
C GLU A 127 10.22 -7.37 -3.24
N GLY A 128 9.77 -8.36 -2.48
CA GLY A 128 10.31 -8.70 -1.17
C GLY A 128 9.23 -8.66 -0.11
N LEU A 129 9.58 -9.04 1.11
CA LEU A 129 8.67 -9.05 2.25
C LEU A 129 9.32 -8.31 3.41
N VAL A 130 8.63 -7.28 3.92
CA VAL A 130 8.94 -6.64 5.19
C VAL A 130 7.78 -6.97 6.11
N LEU A 131 8.08 -7.43 7.33
CA LEU A 131 7.06 -7.81 8.30
C LEU A 131 7.31 -7.13 9.63
N SER A 132 6.23 -6.84 10.34
CA SER A 132 6.29 -6.55 11.76
C SER A 132 5.04 -7.05 12.45
N ASN A 133 5.23 -7.59 13.64
CA ASN A 133 4.17 -8.03 14.55
C ASN A 133 4.25 -7.31 15.90
N PHE A 134 5.10 -6.28 16.01
CA PHE A 134 5.25 -5.45 17.21
C PHE A 134 5.17 -3.98 16.85
N ILE A 135 4.56 -3.21 17.73
CA ILE A 135 4.59 -1.75 17.68
C ILE A 135 4.88 -1.27 19.09
N VAL A 136 5.86 -0.38 19.26
CA VAL A 136 6.10 0.34 20.50
C VAL A 136 5.74 1.79 20.29
N TYR A 137 5.04 2.42 21.22
CA TYR A 137 4.61 3.82 21.07
C TYR A 137 4.51 4.55 22.40
N GLY A 138 4.75 5.87 22.38
CA GLY A 138 4.70 6.74 23.55
C GLY A 138 5.82 7.79 23.56
N GLU A 139 6.12 8.33 24.74
CA GLU A 139 7.23 9.27 24.95
C GLU A 139 8.54 8.50 25.15
N PHE A 140 9.46 8.54 24.20
CA PHE A 140 10.69 7.72 24.26
C PHE A 140 11.71 8.23 25.30
N SER A 141 11.54 9.48 25.75
CA SER A 141 12.27 10.03 26.89
C SER A 141 11.81 9.47 28.24
N ASP A 142 10.67 8.80 28.29
CA ASP A 142 10.09 8.22 29.50
C ASP A 142 9.63 6.79 29.24
N ILE A 143 10.53 5.83 29.50
CA ILE A 143 10.30 4.42 29.20
C ILE A 143 9.07 3.87 29.95
N ASP A 144 8.71 4.43 31.11
CA ASP A 144 7.56 3.98 31.89
C ASP A 144 6.22 4.38 31.25
N LYS A 145 6.23 5.34 30.33
CA LYS A 145 5.06 5.73 29.52
C LYS A 145 4.95 4.99 28.19
N LEU A 146 5.91 4.13 27.86
CA LEU A 146 5.86 3.36 26.62
C LEU A 146 4.80 2.26 26.70
N LYS A 147 4.09 2.11 25.59
CA LYS A 147 3.11 1.06 25.35
C LYS A 147 3.61 0.20 24.21
N PHE A 148 3.12 -1.02 24.14
CA PHE A 148 3.37 -1.89 23.00
C PHE A 148 2.12 -2.67 22.64
N ASP A 149 1.97 -2.95 21.35
CA ASP A 149 0.95 -3.84 20.82
C ASP A 149 1.65 -5.02 20.14
N PHE A 150 1.28 -6.25 20.53
CA PHE A 150 1.62 -7.47 19.79
C PHE A 150 0.48 -7.82 18.84
N LEU A 151 0.80 -8.01 17.57
CA LEU A 151 -0.17 -8.15 16.49
C LEU A 151 0.00 -9.51 15.81
N PRO A 152 -0.54 -10.60 16.42
CA PRO A 152 -0.31 -11.96 15.95
C PRO A 152 -0.84 -12.21 14.54
N HIS A 153 -1.83 -11.44 14.06
CA HIS A 153 -2.35 -11.55 12.70
C HIS A 153 -1.40 -11.03 11.61
N TYR A 154 -0.30 -10.34 11.97
CA TYR A 154 0.80 -10.06 11.03
C TYR A 154 1.90 -11.14 11.07
N THR A 155 1.65 -12.26 11.74
CA THR A 155 2.52 -13.42 11.62
C THR A 155 2.33 -14.00 10.23
N HIS A 156 3.33 -13.83 9.37
CA HIS A 156 3.29 -14.44 8.05
C HIS A 156 3.36 -15.95 8.21
N TYR A 157 2.33 -16.63 7.71
CA TYR A 157 2.29 -18.10 7.66
C TYR A 157 3.21 -18.56 6.56
N VAL A 158 4.49 -18.71 6.89
CA VAL A 158 5.41 -19.40 6.01
C VAL A 158 5.27 -20.90 6.29
N ASP A 159 4.98 -21.70 5.26
CA ASP A 159 5.20 -23.14 5.33
C ASP A 159 6.65 -23.34 5.78
N GLY A 160 6.90 -24.14 6.83
CA GLY A 160 8.16 -24.17 7.60
C GLY A 160 9.43 -24.47 6.79
N ASN A 161 9.29 -24.77 5.50
CA ASN A 161 10.35 -24.99 4.53
C ASN A 161 10.73 -23.75 3.70
N ARG A 162 10.07 -22.61 3.87
CA ARG A 162 10.42 -21.38 3.13
C ARG A 162 10.86 -20.31 4.13
N SER A 163 11.98 -19.65 3.84
CA SER A 163 12.28 -18.34 4.40
C SER A 163 11.89 -17.32 3.34
N PRO A 164 11.07 -16.31 3.64
CA PRO A 164 10.76 -15.28 2.67
C PRO A 164 12.07 -14.62 2.22
N PRO A 165 12.22 -14.28 0.93
CA PRO A 165 13.41 -13.58 0.48
C PRO A 165 13.52 -12.25 1.24
N GLY A 166 14.71 -11.98 1.76
CA GLY A 166 14.98 -10.72 2.46
C GLY A 166 14.68 -9.51 1.58
N TYR A 167 14.19 -8.45 2.20
CA TYR A 167 13.99 -7.15 1.59
C TYR A 167 15.24 -6.30 1.79
N ILE A 168 16.11 -6.26 0.78
CA ILE A 168 17.37 -5.51 0.86
C ILE A 168 17.21 -4.21 0.09
N ILE A 169 17.29 -3.04 0.72
CA ILE A 169 17.45 -1.77 -0.02
C ILE A 169 18.93 -1.63 -0.35
N SER A 170 19.26 -1.76 -1.62
CA SER A 170 20.63 -1.58 -2.09
C SER A 170 21.00 -0.10 -2.15
N SER A 171 22.29 0.19 -2.21
CA SER A 171 22.81 1.56 -2.14
C SER A 171 22.30 2.46 -3.27
N ASN A 172 22.07 1.89 -4.46
CA ASN A 172 21.50 2.59 -5.61
C ASN A 172 19.98 2.77 -5.53
N GLU A 173 19.29 2.07 -4.62
CA GLU A 173 17.84 2.18 -4.40
C GLU A 173 17.48 3.17 -3.31
N GLU A 174 18.40 3.58 -2.44
CA GLU A 174 18.11 4.48 -1.30
C GLU A 174 17.46 5.79 -1.74
N LYS A 175 18.09 6.50 -2.68
CA LYS A 175 17.56 7.78 -3.19
C LYS A 175 16.19 7.58 -3.89
N PRO A 176 16.02 6.60 -4.80
CA PRO A 176 14.70 6.24 -5.31
C PRO A 176 13.67 5.91 -4.22
N PHE A 177 14.06 5.20 -3.16
CA PHE A 177 13.18 4.82 -2.06
C PHE A 177 12.73 6.04 -1.25
N ILE A 178 13.65 6.96 -0.92
CA ILE A 178 13.31 8.22 -0.23
C ILE A 178 12.32 9.04 -1.07
N GLY A 179 12.55 9.14 -2.38
CA GLY A 179 11.64 9.82 -3.29
C GLY A 179 10.26 9.14 -3.34
N PHE A 180 10.25 7.81 -3.44
CA PHE A 180 9.03 7.01 -3.43
C PHE A 180 8.25 7.16 -2.11
N TRP A 181 8.95 7.12 -0.97
CA TRP A 181 8.34 7.32 0.34
C TRP A 181 7.65 8.67 0.43
N SER A 182 8.33 9.74 0.02
CA SER A 182 7.76 11.08 0.05
C SER A 182 6.54 11.22 -0.87
N GLU A 183 6.51 10.50 -1.99
CA GLU A 183 5.38 10.47 -2.93
C GLU A 183 4.18 9.69 -2.35
N PHE A 184 4.43 8.55 -1.70
CA PHE A 184 3.39 7.61 -1.27
C PHE A 184 3.00 7.69 0.22
N LYS A 185 3.59 8.60 1.01
CA LYS A 185 3.27 8.77 2.45
C LYS A 185 1.80 9.13 2.72
N ASP A 186 1.15 9.74 1.74
CA ASP A 186 -0.24 10.20 1.75
C ASP A 186 -1.16 9.32 0.90
N LEU A 187 -0.74 8.07 0.61
CA LEU A 187 -1.61 7.09 -0.06
C LEU A 187 -2.91 6.90 0.76
N PRO A 188 -4.07 6.76 0.12
CA PRO A 188 -5.32 6.44 0.82
C PRO A 188 -5.33 4.96 1.23
N PHE A 189 -4.78 4.66 2.40
CA PHE A 189 -4.58 3.27 2.85
C PHE A 189 -5.89 2.55 3.21
N GLU A 190 -6.98 3.30 3.43
CA GLU A 190 -8.34 2.76 3.55
C GLU A 190 -8.95 2.36 2.19
N ASN A 191 -8.31 2.69 1.08
CA ASN A 191 -8.76 2.30 -0.24
C ASN A 191 -8.86 0.77 -0.32
N PHE A 192 -9.99 0.28 -0.85
CA PHE A 192 -10.27 -1.15 -0.91
C PHE A 192 -9.17 -1.95 -1.63
N ALA A 193 -8.62 -1.44 -2.73
CA ALA A 193 -7.57 -2.13 -3.46
C ALA A 193 -6.24 -2.17 -2.69
N VAL A 194 -5.90 -1.09 -1.98
CA VAL A 194 -4.69 -1.03 -1.14
C VAL A 194 -4.83 -1.98 0.04
N TYR A 195 -5.95 -1.92 0.76
CA TYR A 195 -6.25 -2.82 1.87
C TYR A 195 -6.22 -4.30 1.46
N LYS A 196 -6.87 -4.66 0.34
CA LYS A 196 -6.84 -6.03 -0.18
C LYS A 196 -5.45 -6.45 -0.63
N PHE A 197 -4.68 -5.53 -1.22
CA PHE A 197 -3.29 -5.79 -1.56
C PHE A 197 -2.49 -6.12 -0.31
N HIS A 198 -2.60 -5.32 0.75
CA HIS A 198 -1.92 -5.54 2.03
C HIS A 198 -2.29 -6.89 2.65
N LEU A 199 -3.59 -7.15 2.82
CA LEU A 199 -4.11 -8.36 3.45
C LEU A 199 -3.61 -9.64 2.78
N ALA A 200 -3.40 -9.63 1.46
CA ALA A 200 -2.95 -10.79 0.70
C ALA A 200 -1.64 -11.42 1.22
N ASP A 201 -0.73 -10.65 1.86
CA ASP A 201 0.53 -11.19 2.42
C ASP A 201 0.34 -11.83 3.82
N PHE A 202 -0.83 -11.67 4.45
CA PHE A 202 -1.10 -12.18 5.80
C PHE A 202 -2.18 -13.27 5.82
N GLU A 203 -2.77 -13.60 4.68
CA GLU A 203 -3.72 -14.69 4.59
C GLU A 203 -3.01 -16.04 4.80
N PRO A 204 -3.55 -16.93 5.64
CA PRO A 204 -2.96 -18.25 5.89
C PRO A 204 -3.11 -19.19 4.69
N PHE A 205 -4.06 -18.92 3.78
CA PHE A 205 -4.36 -19.79 2.65
C PHE A 205 -4.05 -19.13 1.31
N SER A 206 -3.30 -19.83 0.46
CA SER A 206 -2.93 -19.35 -0.88
C SER A 206 -4.13 -18.98 -1.77
N LYS A 207 -5.29 -19.61 -1.53
CA LYS A 207 -6.55 -19.29 -2.22
C LYS A 207 -7.04 -17.88 -1.88
N ASP A 208 -6.93 -17.49 -0.62
CA ASP A 208 -7.38 -16.18 -0.13
C ASP A 208 -6.43 -15.08 -0.57
N THR A 209 -5.11 -15.33 -0.50
CA THR A 209 -4.09 -14.44 -1.11
C THR A 209 -4.40 -14.14 -2.58
N MET A 210 -4.65 -15.17 -3.39
CA MET A 210 -4.97 -15.00 -4.81
C MET A 210 -6.27 -14.22 -5.00
N THR A 211 -7.31 -14.56 -4.22
CA THR A 211 -8.60 -13.88 -4.27
C THR A 211 -8.47 -12.40 -3.93
N ASN A 212 -7.74 -12.05 -2.88
CA ASN A 212 -7.49 -10.67 -2.47
C ASN A 212 -6.76 -9.86 -3.57
N TYR A 213 -5.76 -10.45 -4.25
CA TYR A 213 -5.12 -9.79 -5.38
C TYR A 213 -6.07 -9.56 -6.56
N VAL A 214 -6.89 -10.56 -6.92
CA VAL A 214 -7.87 -10.42 -8.02
C VAL A 214 -8.93 -9.39 -7.67
N GLU A 215 -9.43 -9.36 -6.43
CA GLU A 215 -10.41 -8.37 -5.97
C GLU A 215 -9.85 -6.95 -5.98
N SER A 216 -8.58 -6.78 -5.60
CA SER A 216 -7.88 -5.49 -5.71
C SER A 216 -7.82 -5.01 -7.17
N LEU A 217 -7.43 -5.89 -8.11
CA LEU A 217 -7.42 -5.56 -9.54
C LEU A 217 -8.83 -5.28 -10.09
N GLU A 218 -9.84 -6.04 -9.67
CA GLU A 218 -11.22 -5.87 -10.13
C GLU A 218 -11.75 -4.49 -9.72
N TYR A 219 -11.52 -4.09 -8.48
CA TYR A 219 -11.88 -2.76 -7.97
C TYR A 219 -11.24 -1.62 -8.76
N LEU A 220 -9.98 -1.80 -9.20
CA LEU A 220 -9.24 -0.81 -9.96
C LEU A 220 -9.68 -0.74 -11.43
N PHE A 221 -9.90 -1.89 -12.07
CA PHE A 221 -10.15 -1.98 -13.52
C PHE A 221 -11.64 -1.90 -13.90
N VAL A 222 -12.55 -2.16 -12.96
CA VAL A 222 -14.00 -2.21 -13.21
C VAL A 222 -14.74 -1.24 -12.28
N PRO A 223 -14.48 0.09 -12.36
CA PRO A 223 -15.15 1.08 -11.52
C PRO A 223 -16.68 1.16 -11.75
N ASP A 224 -17.14 0.66 -12.88
CA ASP A 224 -18.51 0.66 -13.43
C ASP A 224 -19.04 -0.78 -13.58
N SER A 225 -19.20 -1.46 -12.45
CA SER A 225 -19.61 -2.88 -12.40
C SER A 225 -21.05 -3.17 -12.85
N SER A 226 -21.88 -2.15 -13.09
CA SER A 226 -23.27 -2.30 -13.53
C SER A 226 -23.42 -2.69 -15.01
N ASP A 227 -22.44 -2.36 -15.84
CA ASP A 227 -22.60 -2.42 -17.29
C ASP A 227 -21.72 -3.54 -17.90
N GLY A 228 -22.27 -4.38 -18.77
CA GLY A 228 -21.51 -5.39 -19.52
C GLY A 228 -20.87 -6.51 -18.70
N GLU A 229 -20.03 -7.33 -19.35
CA GLU A 229 -19.38 -8.47 -18.70
C GLU A 229 -18.15 -8.04 -17.88
N ILE A 230 -18.23 -8.12 -16.54
CA ILE A 230 -17.13 -7.82 -15.61
C ILE A 230 -15.84 -8.54 -16.01
N ALA A 231 -15.94 -9.84 -16.33
CA ALA A 231 -14.79 -10.65 -16.73
C ALA A 231 -14.10 -10.12 -18.00
N TYR A 232 -14.85 -9.53 -18.94
CA TYR A 232 -14.31 -8.93 -20.17
C TYR A 232 -13.66 -7.59 -19.89
N LYS A 233 -14.33 -6.73 -19.12
CA LYS A 233 -13.77 -5.44 -18.68
C LYS A 233 -12.47 -5.62 -17.90
N PHE A 234 -12.46 -6.55 -16.95
CA PHE A 234 -11.29 -6.88 -16.13
C PHE A 234 -10.05 -7.18 -16.97
N ARG A 235 -10.16 -8.13 -17.91
CA ARG A 235 -9.02 -8.55 -18.75
C ARG A 235 -8.61 -7.48 -19.75
N THR A 236 -9.57 -6.85 -20.45
CA THR A 236 -9.26 -5.86 -21.50
C THR A 236 -8.64 -4.58 -20.93
N ARG A 237 -9.26 -4.02 -19.88
CA ARG A 237 -8.79 -2.78 -19.24
C ARG A 237 -7.53 -3.02 -18.43
N GLY A 238 -7.43 -4.17 -17.74
CA GLY A 238 -6.20 -4.54 -17.06
C GLY A 238 -5.01 -4.66 -18.02
N THR A 239 -5.20 -5.32 -19.18
CA THR A 239 -4.16 -5.36 -20.23
C THR A 239 -3.84 -3.99 -20.81
N LEU A 240 -4.84 -3.12 -20.98
CA LEU A 240 -4.62 -1.75 -21.44
C LEU A 240 -3.72 -0.96 -20.49
N ILE A 241 -3.97 -1.05 -19.18
CA ILE A 241 -3.23 -0.31 -18.14
C ILE A 241 -1.83 -0.90 -17.92
N LEU A 242 -1.75 -2.20 -17.66
CA LEU A 242 -0.50 -2.90 -17.33
C LEU A 242 0.41 -3.06 -18.56
N GLY A 243 -0.17 -3.13 -19.74
CA GLY A 243 0.54 -3.32 -21.01
C GLY A 243 0.81 -2.04 -21.78
N ARG A 244 0.51 -0.85 -21.24
CA ARG A 244 0.60 0.43 -21.96
C ARG A 244 1.98 0.67 -22.59
N ASP A 245 3.05 0.33 -21.87
CA ASP A 245 4.46 0.51 -22.29
C ASP A 245 5.11 -0.81 -22.74
N LYS A 246 4.30 -1.82 -23.06
CA LYS A 246 4.73 -3.19 -23.35
C LYS A 246 4.48 -3.58 -24.79
N ASN A 247 5.28 -4.50 -25.31
CA ASN A 247 5.09 -5.03 -26.67
C ASN A 247 3.83 -5.92 -26.77
N MET A 248 3.47 -6.30 -27.99
CA MET A 248 2.23 -7.06 -28.23
C MET A 248 2.22 -8.44 -27.54
N ASP A 249 3.36 -9.12 -27.46
CA ASP A 249 3.43 -10.45 -26.86
C ASP A 249 3.32 -10.38 -25.33
N GLU A 250 3.95 -9.39 -24.71
CA GLU A 250 3.76 -9.09 -23.29
C GLU A 250 2.30 -8.72 -22.98
N ARG A 251 1.64 -7.93 -23.83
CA ARG A 251 0.20 -7.61 -23.70
C ARG A 251 -0.66 -8.86 -23.77
N LYS A 252 -0.41 -9.76 -24.73
CA LYS A 252 -1.10 -11.07 -24.83
C LYS A 252 -0.88 -11.92 -23.57
N LYS A 253 0.35 -11.93 -23.03
CA LYS A 253 0.67 -12.63 -21.79
C LYS A 253 -0.12 -12.06 -20.60
N ILE A 254 -0.15 -10.73 -20.44
CA ILE A 254 -0.94 -10.06 -19.39
C ILE A 254 -2.42 -10.42 -19.53
N TYR A 255 -2.98 -10.35 -20.74
CA TYR A 255 -4.38 -10.69 -21.00
C TYR A 255 -4.71 -12.13 -20.58
N LYS A 256 -3.86 -13.09 -20.98
CA LYS A 256 -4.03 -14.50 -20.62
C LYS A 256 -3.92 -14.71 -19.11
N ASN A 257 -2.97 -14.06 -18.46
CA ASN A 257 -2.79 -14.11 -17.01
C ASN A 257 -4.05 -13.61 -16.28
N LEU A 258 -4.55 -12.42 -16.64
CA LEU A 258 -5.77 -11.85 -16.06
C LEU A 258 -6.99 -12.74 -16.30
N HIS A 259 -7.16 -13.28 -17.52
CA HIS A 259 -8.25 -14.19 -17.84
C HIS A 259 -8.23 -15.45 -16.95
N ASN A 260 -7.05 -16.07 -16.81
CA ASN A 260 -6.89 -17.28 -16.00
C ASN A 260 -7.13 -16.98 -14.51
N SER A 261 -6.58 -15.88 -13.98
CA SER A 261 -6.77 -15.50 -12.57
C SER A 261 -8.23 -15.21 -12.24
N TYR A 262 -8.96 -14.50 -13.12
CA TYR A 262 -10.39 -14.25 -12.92
C TYR A 262 -11.21 -15.54 -12.94
N ASN A 263 -10.95 -16.43 -13.90
CA ASN A 263 -11.64 -17.72 -13.98
C ASN A 263 -11.36 -18.60 -12.76
N LEU A 264 -10.11 -18.57 -12.25
CA LEU A 264 -9.70 -19.31 -11.07
C LEU A 264 -10.39 -18.77 -9.82
N ARG A 265 -10.40 -17.44 -9.64
CA ARG A 265 -11.13 -16.77 -8.54
C ARG A 265 -12.63 -17.10 -8.58
N SER A 266 -13.24 -17.05 -9.77
CA SER A 266 -14.64 -17.43 -9.95
C SER A 266 -14.89 -18.90 -9.57
N ALA A 267 -13.98 -19.81 -9.92
CA ALA A 267 -14.09 -21.22 -9.52
C ALA A 267 -14.03 -21.39 -7.99
N ILE A 268 -13.09 -20.72 -7.31
CA ILE A 268 -12.93 -20.76 -5.86
C ILE A 268 -14.17 -20.23 -5.15
N VAL A 269 -14.63 -19.02 -5.52
CA VAL A 269 -15.79 -18.36 -4.87
C VAL A 269 -17.08 -19.15 -5.05
N HIS A 270 -17.20 -19.93 -6.13
CA HIS A 270 -18.35 -20.80 -6.37
C HIS A 270 -18.15 -22.26 -5.92
N GLY A 271 -17.02 -22.58 -5.27
CA GLY A 271 -16.73 -23.93 -4.80
C GLY A 271 -16.59 -24.97 -5.92
N ASN A 272 -16.26 -24.55 -7.15
CA ASN A 272 -16.10 -25.47 -8.29
C ASN A 272 -14.68 -26.07 -8.31
N ILE A 273 -14.50 -27.12 -7.52
CA ILE A 273 -13.22 -27.81 -7.30
C ILE A 273 -12.65 -28.40 -8.61
N GLU A 274 -13.50 -28.94 -9.49
CA GLU A 274 -13.05 -29.51 -10.77
C GLU A 274 -12.47 -28.45 -11.70
N LYS A 275 -13.15 -27.31 -11.81
CA LYS A 275 -12.68 -26.15 -12.58
C LYS A 275 -11.41 -25.56 -11.97
N GLU A 276 -11.32 -25.47 -10.65
CA GLU A 276 -10.10 -25.04 -9.95
C GLU A 276 -8.91 -25.94 -10.31
N LYS A 277 -9.04 -27.26 -10.15
CA LYS A 277 -8.00 -28.24 -10.49
C LYS A 277 -7.57 -28.13 -11.96
N LYS A 278 -8.53 -28.01 -12.88
CA LYS A 278 -8.28 -27.86 -14.31
C LYS A 278 -7.52 -26.57 -14.63
N LEU A 279 -7.85 -25.45 -13.97
CA LEU A 279 -7.19 -24.16 -14.21
C LEU A 279 -5.78 -24.10 -13.60
N LEU A 280 -5.56 -24.76 -12.47
CA LEU A 280 -4.22 -24.91 -11.89
C LEU A 280 -3.34 -25.79 -12.78
N ASN A 281 -3.86 -26.89 -13.31
CA ASN A 281 -3.13 -27.78 -14.23
C ASN A 281 -1.73 -28.16 -13.71
N GLY A 282 -1.63 -28.49 -12.43
CA GLY A 282 -0.36 -28.85 -11.77
C GLY A 282 0.56 -27.67 -11.41
N LYS A 283 0.18 -26.43 -11.72
CA LYS A 283 0.93 -25.22 -11.31
C LYS A 283 0.84 -25.00 -9.80
N ASN A 284 1.87 -24.36 -9.25
CA ASN A 284 1.85 -23.91 -7.87
C ASN A 284 1.06 -22.58 -7.76
N TRP A 285 0.43 -22.33 -6.61
CA TRP A 285 -0.17 -21.03 -6.30
C TRP A 285 0.81 -19.87 -6.42
N GLU A 286 2.09 -20.10 -6.10
CA GLU A 286 3.16 -19.11 -6.22
C GLU A 286 3.30 -18.56 -7.66
N ASP A 287 3.03 -19.42 -8.66
CA ASP A 287 3.07 -19.02 -10.07
C ASP A 287 2.01 -17.96 -10.36
N PHE A 288 0.88 -17.97 -9.64
CA PHE A 288 -0.17 -16.96 -9.75
C PHE A 288 0.13 -15.75 -8.87
N HIS A 289 0.59 -15.97 -7.64
CA HIS A 289 0.84 -14.90 -6.66
C HIS A 289 1.90 -13.92 -7.16
N SER A 290 3.02 -14.42 -7.68
CA SER A 290 4.13 -13.60 -8.16
C SER A 290 3.68 -12.52 -9.16
N PHE A 291 3.07 -12.90 -10.28
CA PHE A 291 2.64 -11.90 -11.27
C PHE A 291 1.42 -11.08 -10.81
N LEU A 292 0.51 -11.64 -10.02
CA LEU A 292 -0.64 -10.89 -9.50
C LEU A 292 -0.18 -9.78 -8.55
N ARG A 293 0.79 -10.06 -7.69
CA ARG A 293 1.39 -9.09 -6.78
C ARG A 293 2.02 -7.92 -7.56
N ILE A 294 2.74 -8.22 -8.65
CA ILE A 294 3.27 -7.19 -9.56
C ILE A 294 2.13 -6.37 -10.18
N TYR A 295 1.10 -7.04 -10.71
CA TYR A 295 0.00 -6.36 -11.39
C TYR A 295 -0.76 -5.43 -10.44
N VAL A 296 -1.03 -5.86 -9.21
CA VAL A 296 -1.71 -5.03 -8.21
C VAL A 296 -0.85 -3.83 -7.84
N ARG A 297 0.44 -4.06 -7.52
CA ARG A 297 1.41 -3.00 -7.20
C ARG A 297 1.45 -1.93 -8.27
N GLU A 298 1.64 -2.33 -9.52
CA GLU A 298 1.77 -1.38 -10.64
C GLU A 298 0.45 -0.68 -10.97
N SER A 299 -0.69 -1.33 -10.72
CA SER A 299 -2.01 -0.71 -10.87
C SER A 299 -2.27 0.33 -9.80
N ILE A 300 -1.99 0.04 -8.52
CA ILE A 300 -2.12 1.01 -7.42
C ILE A 300 -1.26 2.24 -7.70
N LYS A 301 0.03 2.05 -8.04
CA LYS A 301 0.93 3.16 -8.41
C LYS A 301 0.37 3.99 -9.56
N PHE A 302 -0.14 3.33 -10.60
CA PHE A 302 -0.70 4.01 -11.76
C PHE A 302 -1.90 4.88 -11.38
N PHE A 303 -2.89 4.34 -10.67
CA PHE A 303 -4.10 5.09 -10.30
C PHE A 303 -3.84 6.17 -9.24
N PHE A 304 -2.91 5.94 -8.31
CA PHE A 304 -2.46 6.96 -7.36
C PHE A 304 -1.84 8.16 -8.07
N ARG A 305 -0.88 7.92 -8.96
CA ARG A 305 -0.22 8.98 -9.77
C ARG A 305 -1.16 9.70 -10.73
N LYS A 306 -2.26 9.05 -11.12
CA LYS A 306 -3.34 9.68 -11.90
C LYS A 306 -4.42 10.34 -11.04
N ASN A 307 -4.19 10.43 -9.73
CA ASN A 307 -5.09 11.06 -8.75
C ASN A 307 -6.54 10.56 -8.85
N CYS A 308 -6.71 9.25 -9.03
CA CYS A 308 -8.03 8.62 -9.13
C CYS A 308 -8.11 7.28 -8.38
N LEU A 309 -7.15 6.97 -7.51
CA LEU A 309 -7.17 5.72 -6.72
C LEU A 309 -8.46 5.56 -5.89
N ASP A 310 -9.00 6.64 -5.33
CA ASP A 310 -10.26 6.63 -4.53
C ASP A 310 -11.51 7.09 -5.29
N ASP A 311 -11.36 7.48 -6.56
CA ASP A 311 -12.45 8.11 -7.31
C ASP A 311 -12.86 7.22 -8.49
N ASN A 312 -13.94 6.45 -8.30
CA ASN A 312 -14.45 5.54 -9.31
C ASN A 312 -14.79 6.26 -10.62
N GLN A 313 -15.35 7.46 -10.54
CA GLN A 313 -15.77 8.21 -11.71
C GLN A 313 -14.54 8.67 -12.51
N LYS A 314 -13.53 9.23 -11.84
CA LYS A 314 -12.26 9.57 -12.49
C LYS A 314 -11.53 8.36 -13.07
N ARG A 315 -11.58 7.19 -12.40
CA ARG A 315 -11.00 5.95 -12.97
C ARG A 315 -11.74 5.52 -14.23
N LYS A 316 -13.06 5.59 -14.23
CA LYS A 316 -13.88 5.26 -15.40
C LYS A 316 -13.50 6.16 -16.58
N GLU A 317 -13.51 7.47 -16.38
CA GLU A 317 -13.15 8.46 -17.41
C GLU A 317 -11.73 8.25 -17.94
N LEU A 318 -10.77 7.99 -17.04
CA LEU A 318 -9.39 7.70 -17.42
C LEU A 318 -9.30 6.46 -18.34
N ILE A 319 -9.98 5.38 -17.98
CA ILE A 319 -9.97 4.12 -18.74
C ILE A 319 -10.66 4.29 -20.11
N GLU A 320 -11.79 5.02 -20.16
CA GLU A 320 -12.52 5.29 -21.39
C GLU A 320 -11.65 6.12 -22.36
N ASN A 321 -11.00 7.17 -21.85
CA ASN A 321 -10.07 7.99 -22.63
C ASN A 321 -8.92 7.15 -23.21
N MET A 322 -8.30 6.28 -22.40
CA MET A 322 -7.24 5.38 -22.89
C MET A 322 -7.74 4.40 -23.97
N THR A 323 -9.03 4.06 -23.98
CA THR A 323 -9.62 3.16 -24.97
C THR A 323 -9.84 3.86 -26.31
N ILE A 324 -10.35 5.09 -26.28
CA ILE A 324 -10.62 5.90 -27.48
C ILE A 324 -9.33 6.20 -28.26
N PHE A 325 -8.24 6.55 -27.57
CA PHE A 325 -6.96 6.85 -28.21
C PHE A 325 -6.39 5.68 -29.03
N LYS A 326 -6.68 4.43 -28.67
CA LYS A 326 -6.23 3.27 -29.47
C LYS A 326 -6.95 3.13 -30.81
N CYS A 327 -8.25 3.42 -30.85
CA CYS A 327 -9.03 3.29 -32.08
C CYS A 327 -8.63 4.30 -33.18
N ASN A 328 -7.92 5.37 -32.82
CA ASN A 328 -7.50 6.42 -33.76
C ASN A 328 -6.07 6.22 -34.30
N ILE A 329 -5.26 5.34 -33.70
CA ILE A 329 -3.89 5.05 -34.16
C ILE A 329 -3.86 3.85 -35.12
N GLU A 330 -4.88 2.99 -35.07
CA GLU A 330 -5.01 1.80 -35.93
C GLU A 330 -5.86 2.05 -37.21
N LYS A 331 -6.29 3.29 -37.45
CA LYS A 331 -6.91 3.76 -38.69
C LYS A 331 -5.96 4.67 -39.43
#